data_AF-A0A1H3E1W0-F1
#
_entry.id   AF-A0A1H3E1W0-F1
#
_cell.length_a   1.000
_cell.length_b   1.000
_cell.length_c   1.000
_cell.angle_alpha   90.00
_cell.angle_beta   90.00
_cell.angle_gamma   90.00
#
_symmetry.space_group_name_H-M   'P 1'
#
loop_
_entity.id
_entity.type
_entity.pdbx_description
1 polymer ?
#
loop_
_entity_poly.entity_id
_entity_poly.type
_entity_poly.pdbx_seq_one_letter_code
_entity_poly.pdbx_strand_id
1 'polypeptide(L)' 'MRDTYAFGEAVAWLAVRCSKSAVCELMRIAWRTVGAIVARVWADTEAGIDRFAGLRRIGIDEIPTRGTTAI' A
#
# COMPACT_ATOMS: atom_id res chain seq x y z
N MET A 1 1.94 -24.18 6.08
CA MET A 1 1.50 -22.82 6.42
C MET A 1 2.16 -21.82 5.46
N ARG A 2 1.77 -21.83 4.18
CA ARG A 2 2.30 -20.93 3.12
C ARG A 2 1.18 -20.13 2.44
N ASP A 3 -0.06 -20.62 2.51
CA ASP A 3 -1.22 -20.05 1.82
C ASP A 3 -1.70 -18.70 2.39
N THR A 4 -1.46 -18.44 3.68
CA THR A 4 -1.87 -17.18 4.33
C THR A 4 -1.03 -15.98 3.89
N TYR A 5 0.24 -16.21 3.53
CA TYR A 5 1.13 -15.14 3.03
C TYR A 5 0.70 -14.66 1.64
N ALA A 6 0.45 -15.59 0.71
CA ALA A 6 0.03 -15.25 -0.65
C ALA A 6 -1.31 -14.48 -0.68
N PHE A 7 -2.26 -14.83 0.19
CA PHE A 7 -3.51 -14.09 0.31
C PHE A 7 -3.27 -12.65 0.81
N GLY A 8 -2.42 -12.48 1.83
CA GLY A 8 -2.09 -11.17 2.38
C GLY A 8 -1.42 -10.25 1.36
N GLU A 9 -0.47 -10.79 0.59
CA GLU A 9 0.22 -10.06 -0.48
C GLU A 9 -0.73 -9.68 -1.62
N ALA A 10 -1.64 -10.56 -2.01
CA ALA A 10 -2.65 -10.27 -3.03
C ALA A 10 -3.58 -9.13 -2.58
N VAL A 11 -4.04 -9.16 -1.32
CA VAL A 11 -4.86 -8.09 -0.74
C VAL A 11 -4.09 -6.76 -0.70
N ALA A 12 -2.81 -6.79 -0.32
CA ALA A 12 -1.96 -5.60 -0.27
C ALA A 12 -1.71 -4.99 -1.65
N TRP A 13 -1.44 -5.84 -2.65
CA TRP A 13 -1.25 -5.39 -4.02
C TRP A 13 -2.53 -4.74 -4.59
N LEU A 14 -3.68 -5.36 -4.35
CA LEU A 14 -4.97 -4.81 -4.79
C LEU A 14 -5.32 -3.50 -4.07
N ALA A 15 -4.98 -3.35 -2.79
CA ALA A 15 -5.22 -2.11 -2.06
C ALA A 15 -4.48 -0.90 -2.65
N VAL A 16 -3.34 -1.11 -3.31
CA VAL A 16 -2.57 -0.06 -4.02
C VAL A 16 -3.11 0.17 -5.44
N ARG A 17 -3.62 -0.87 -6.10
CA ARG A 17 -3.94 -0.86 -7.54
C ARG A 17 -5.43 -0.71 -7.85
N CYS A 18 -6.31 -0.87 -6.86
CA CYS A 18 -7.76 -0.90 -7.04
C CYS A 18 -8.48 0.02 -6.04
N SER A 19 -9.73 0.35 -6.35
CA SER A 19 -10.59 1.13 -5.44
C SER A 19 -11.00 0.29 -4.21
N LYS A 20 -11.29 0.96 -3.09
CA LYS A 20 -11.73 0.32 -1.85
C LYS A 20 -12.91 -0.65 -2.03
N SER A 21 -13.91 -0.28 -2.83
CA SER A 21 -15.08 -1.13 -3.11
C SER A 21 -14.68 -2.39 -3.88
N ALA A 22 -13.90 -2.25 -4.95
CA ALA A 22 -13.45 -3.37 -5.76
C ALA A 22 -12.66 -4.41 -4.94
N VAL A 23 -11.80 -3.96 -4.03
CA VAL A 23 -11.05 -4.87 -3.14
C VAL A 23 -11.99 -5.62 -2.17
N CYS A 24 -12.95 -4.91 -1.56
CA CYS A 24 -13.89 -5.54 -0.62
C CYS A 24 -14.80 -6.56 -1.32
N GLU A 25 -15.23 -6.27 -2.55
CA GLU A 25 -16.09 -7.16 -3.34
C GLU A 25 -15.33 -8.39 -3.83
N LEU A 26 -14.13 -8.21 -4.40
CA LEU A 26 -13.32 -9.30 -4.95
C LEU A 26 -12.84 -10.26 -3.86
N MET A 27 -12.41 -9.72 -2.72
CA MET A 27 -11.88 -10.52 -1.61
C MET A 27 -12.95 -10.93 -0.58
N ARG A 28 -14.17 -10.40 -0.70
CA ARG A 28 -15.31 -10.64 0.21
C ARG A 28 -15.02 -10.37 1.68
N ILE A 29 -14.20 -9.34 1.96
CA ILE A 29 -13.81 -8.93 3.31
C ILE A 29 -14.05 -7.44 3.53
N ALA A 30 -14.28 -7.06 4.78
CA ALA A 30 -14.45 -5.66 5.14
C ALA A 30 -13.14 -4.88 4.99
N TRP A 31 -13.23 -3.60 4.60
CA TRP A 31 -12.07 -2.73 4.46
C TRP A 31 -11.20 -2.61 5.72
N ARG A 32 -11.82 -2.68 6.91
CA ARG A 32 -11.06 -2.72 8.18
C ARG A 32 -10.11 -3.92 8.26
N THR A 33 -10.54 -5.06 7.71
CA THR A 33 -9.74 -6.29 7.66
C THR A 33 -8.63 -6.16 6.62
N VAL A 34 -8.91 -5.53 5.47
CA VAL A 34 -7.89 -5.18 4.46
C VAL A 34 -6.78 -4.35 5.11
N GLY A 35 -7.12 -3.29 5.84
CA GLY A 35 -6.13 -2.46 6.55
C GLY A 35 -5.27 -3.26 7.53
N ALA A 36 -5.87 -4.16 8.31
CA ALA A 36 -5.13 -5.02 9.23
C ALA A 36 -4.20 -6.03 8.53
N ILE A 37 -4.58 -6.51 7.34
CA ILE A 37 -3.72 -7.37 6.51
C ILE A 37 -2.55 -6.57 5.95
N VAL A 38 -2.81 -5.40 5.37
CA VAL A 38 -1.77 -4.54 4.80
C VAL A 38 -0.77 -4.11 5.87
N ALA A 39 -1.23 -3.77 7.08
CA ALA A 39 -0.35 -3.41 8.19
C ALA A 39 0.62 -4.55 8.56
N ARG A 40 0.16 -5.82 8.52
CA ARG A 40 1.02 -6.98 8.78
C ARG A 40 2.03 -7.20 7.65
N VAL A 41 1.58 -7.13 6.39
CA VAL A 41 2.47 -7.24 5.23
C VAL A 41 3.54 -6.15 5.26
N TRP A 42 3.16 -4.93 5.64
CA TRP A 42 4.09 -3.81 5.79
C TRP A 42 5.10 -4.05 6.92
N ALA A 43 4.66 -4.52 8.09
CA ALA A 43 5.57 -4.82 9.20
C ALA A 43 6.61 -5.88 8.83
N ASP A 44 6.19 -6.94 8.12
CA ASP A 44 7.09 -7.98 7.62
C ASP A 44 8.08 -7.42 6.58
N THR A 45 7.61 -6.51 5.72
CA THR A 45 8.43 -5.86 4.69
C THR A 45 9.44 -4.88 5.30
N GLU A 46 9.01 -4.07 6.27
CA GLU A 46 9.87 -3.10 6.99
C GLU A 46 10.99 -3.79 7.74
N ALA A 47 10.74 -4.97 8.33
CA ALA A 47 11.76 -5.77 9.00
C ALA A 47 12.88 -6.25 8.05
N GLY A 48 12.62 -6.33 6.74
CA GLY A 48 13.56 -6.81 5.73
C GLY A 48 14.24 -5.72 4.89
N ILE A 49 13.83 -4.45 5.00
CA ILE A 49 14.32 -3.35 4.16
C ILE A 49 15.16 -2.36 4.97
N ASP A 50 16.45 -2.24 4.61
CA ASP A 50 17.25 -1.07 5.00
C ASP A 50 16.90 0.12 4.09
N ARG A 51 16.16 1.08 4.63
CA ARG A 51 15.69 2.28 3.91
C ARG A 51 16.80 3.21 3.44
N PHE A 52 18.02 3.07 3.98
CA PHE A 52 19.17 3.91 3.65
C PHE A 52 20.28 3.17 2.91
N ALA A 53 20.13 1.86 2.70
CA ALA A 53 21.10 1.07 1.95
C ALA A 53 21.28 1.65 0.53
N GLY A 54 22.48 2.17 0.25
CA GLY A 54 22.84 2.67 -1.08
C GLY A 54 22.31 4.06 -1.44
N LEU A 55 21.69 4.78 -0.50
CA LEU A 55 21.12 6.11 -0.75
C LEU A 55 22.24 7.17 -0.86
N ARG A 56 22.61 7.57 -2.09
CA ARG A 56 23.67 8.58 -2.35
C ARG A 56 23.16 10.00 -2.59
N ARG A 57 21.87 10.19 -2.92
CA ARG A 57 21.19 11.49 -3.12
C ARG A 57 19.67 11.30 -2.98
N ILE A 58 19.00 12.17 -2.23
CA ILE A 58 17.54 12.24 -2.12
C ILE A 58 17.08 13.44 -2.94
N GLY A 59 16.25 13.24 -3.95
CA GLY A 59 15.54 14.31 -4.63
C GLY A 59 14.20 14.55 -3.94
N ILE A 60 13.88 15.79 -3.61
CA ILE A 60 12.55 16.21 -3.14
C ILE A 60 11.77 16.61 -4.39
N ASP A 61 10.68 15.90 -4.68
CA ASP A 61 9.75 16.27 -5.76
C ASP A 61 8.59 17.05 -5.16
N GLU A 62 8.35 18.27 -5.67
CA GLU A 62 7.21 19.09 -5.27
C GLU A 62 6.06 18.89 -6.25
N ILE A 63 4.91 18.40 -5.76
CA ILE A 63 3.70 18.25 -6.57
C ILE A 63 2.86 19.53 -6.40
N PRO A 64 2.64 20.32 -7.47
CA PRO A 64 1.81 21.52 -7.38
C PRO A 64 0.35 21.12 -7.20
N THR A 65 -0.23 21.45 -6.05
CA THR A 65 -1.66 21.32 -5.81
C THR A 65 -2.39 22.28 -6.75
N ARG A 66 -3.26 21.76 -7.63
CA ARG A 66 -4.06 22.61 -8.54
C ARG A 66 -5.00 23.51 -7.73
N GLY A 67 -4.63 24.79 -7.61
CA GLY A 67 -5.50 25.86 -7.15
C GLY A 67 -6.45 26.31 -8.26
N THR A 68 -7.73 26.12 -7.99
CA THR A 68 -8.93 26.79 -8.51
C THR A 68 -8.71 28.02 -9.40
N THR A 69 -9.38 27.98 -10.56
CA THR A 69 -9.87 29.09 -11.42
C THR A 69 -9.67 30.50 -10.85
N ALA A 70 -8.79 31.27 -11.49
CA ALA A 70 -8.91 32.72 -11.48
C ALA A 70 -10.14 33.09 -12.33
N ILE A 71 -11.09 33.77 -11.67
CA ILE A 71 -12.17 34.54 -12.30
C ILE A 71 -11.60 35.68 -13.15
#